data_AF-A0A086A1S0-F1
#
_entry.id   AF-A0A086A1S0-F1
#
_cell.length_a   1.000
_cell.length_b   1.000
_cell.length_c   1.000
_cell.angle_alpha   90.00
_cell.angle_beta   90.00
_cell.angle_gamma   90.00
#
_symmetry.space_group_name_H-M   'P 1'
#
loop_
_entity.id
_entity.type
_entity.pdbx_description
1 polymer ?
#
loop_
_entity_poly.entity_id
_entity_poly.type
_entity_poly.pdbx_seq_one_letter_code
_entity_poly.pdbx_strand_id
1 'polypeptide(L)'
;MKKFFLLLLMTFISIGCSSDDDTIYDYIGTWSGTYEGSDKGVWNIVVASDGKVKGTMHSDVNNENYNISGNLSTSGELNASIGLPSDGDFKGTLTTDKTGNGNWSNAVPTPTRTGTWKGEKK
;
A
#
# COMPACT_ATOMS: atom_id res chain seq x y z
N MET A 1 57.42 -27.12 -26.15
CA MET A 1 56.32 -27.96 -26.68
C MET A 1 55.23 -28.07 -25.63
N LYS A 2 53.96 -27.78 -25.99
CA LYS A 2 52.71 -28.34 -25.41
C LYS A 2 52.40 -27.97 -23.92
N LYS A 3 51.22 -27.50 -23.50
CA LYS A 3 49.90 -27.23 -24.10
C LYS A 3 49.20 -26.13 -23.28
N PHE A 4 48.41 -25.32 -23.96
CA PHE A 4 47.33 -24.50 -23.40
C PHE A 4 46.36 -25.36 -22.59
N PHE A 5 45.94 -24.87 -21.43
CA PHE A 5 44.63 -25.22 -20.87
C PHE A 5 44.01 -23.99 -20.22
N LEU A 6 43.34 -23.20 -21.06
CA LEU A 6 42.34 -22.23 -20.64
C LEU A 6 41.14 -23.02 -20.12
N LEU A 7 40.70 -22.76 -18.88
CA LEU A 7 39.33 -23.06 -18.49
C LEU A 7 38.69 -21.79 -17.93
N LEU A 8 37.97 -21.12 -18.82
CA LEU A 8 37.17 -19.94 -18.57
C LEU A 8 35.84 -20.42 -17.97
N LEU A 9 35.65 -20.28 -16.66
CA LEU A 9 34.36 -20.50 -16.02
C LEU A 9 33.69 -19.13 -15.80
N MET A 10 33.19 -18.54 -16.90
CA MET A 10 32.17 -17.50 -16.79
C MET A 10 30.87 -18.19 -16.42
N THR A 11 30.58 -18.28 -15.12
CA THR A 11 29.20 -18.42 -14.67
C THR A 11 28.53 -17.09 -14.95
N PHE A 12 27.89 -16.98 -16.11
CA PHE A 12 26.82 -16.01 -16.32
C PHE A 12 25.71 -16.37 -15.32
N ILE A 13 25.76 -15.74 -14.16
CA ILE A 13 24.59 -15.59 -13.32
C ILE A 13 23.71 -14.59 -14.07
N SER A 14 22.89 -15.10 -14.98
CA SER A 14 21.72 -14.39 -15.45
C SER A 14 20.79 -14.29 -14.24
N ILE A 15 21.04 -13.28 -13.40
CA ILE A 15 20.00 -12.72 -12.55
C ILE A 15 18.92 -12.33 -13.55
N GLY A 16 17.84 -13.10 -13.57
CA GLY A 16 16.64 -12.75 -14.29
C GLY A 16 16.20 -11.40 -13.76
N CYS A 17 16.56 -10.36 -14.48
CA CYS A 17 15.86 -9.11 -14.45
C CYS A 17 14.49 -9.47 -15.04
N SER A 18 13.53 -9.88 -14.19
CA SER A 18 12.15 -9.66 -14.58
C SER A 18 12.06 -8.16 -14.72
N SER A 19 12.06 -7.69 -15.96
CA SER A 19 11.56 -6.36 -16.28
C SER A 19 10.06 -6.43 -16.04
N ASP A 20 9.68 -6.59 -14.77
CA ASP A 20 8.38 -6.22 -14.29
C ASP A 20 8.45 -4.70 -14.39
N ASP A 21 8.02 -4.18 -15.54
CA ASP A 21 7.68 -2.76 -15.65
C ASP A 21 6.66 -2.54 -14.54
N ASP A 22 7.11 -2.03 -13.40
CA ASP A 22 6.26 -1.70 -12.27
C ASP A 22 5.24 -0.68 -12.78
N THR A 23 4.05 -1.16 -13.14
CA THR A 23 2.98 -0.32 -13.65
C THR A 23 1.87 -0.20 -12.61
N ILE A 24 1.29 0.99 -12.52
CA ILE A 24 0.18 1.24 -11.59
C ILE A 24 -1.09 0.44 -11.93
N TYR A 25 -1.17 -0.17 -13.13
CA TYR A 25 -2.37 -0.80 -13.67
C TYR A 25 -2.92 -1.93 -12.80
N ASP A 26 -2.04 -2.71 -12.16
CA ASP A 26 -2.44 -3.80 -11.26
C ASP A 26 -3.18 -3.29 -10.02
N TYR A 27 -2.97 -2.02 -9.65
CA TYR A 27 -3.55 -1.41 -8.46
C TYR A 27 -4.79 -0.57 -8.74
N ILE A 28 -4.99 -0.09 -9.97
CA ILE A 28 -6.15 0.75 -10.36
C ILE A 28 -7.46 0.04 -10.00
N GLY A 29 -8.37 0.79 -9.37
CA GLY A 29 -9.71 0.30 -9.04
C GLY A 29 -10.08 0.54 -7.58
N THR A 30 -11.13 -0.15 -7.15
CA THR A 30 -11.67 -0.01 -5.79
C THR A 30 -11.04 -1.06 -4.87
N TRP A 31 -10.57 -0.59 -3.74
CA TRP A 31 -10.08 -1.40 -2.64
C TRP A 31 -10.93 -1.14 -1.41
N SER A 32 -11.08 -2.15 -0.56
CA SER A 32 -11.79 -1.99 0.71
C SER A 32 -11.32 -2.99 1.74
N GLY A 33 -11.56 -2.69 3.01
CA GLY A 33 -11.25 -3.61 4.08
C GLY A 33 -11.63 -3.07 5.44
N THR A 34 -10.94 -3.57 6.45
CA THR A 34 -11.16 -3.24 7.85
C THR A 34 -9.91 -2.64 8.47
N TYR A 35 -10.11 -1.87 9.52
CA TYR A 35 -9.03 -1.43 10.41
C TYR A 35 -9.38 -1.79 11.86
N GLU A 36 -8.33 -1.93 12.66
CA GLU A 36 -8.40 -2.30 14.07
C GLU A 36 -7.32 -1.56 14.87
N GLY A 37 -7.38 -1.61 16.20
CA GLY A 37 -6.45 -0.94 17.11
C GLY A 37 -7.20 -0.24 18.24
N SER A 38 -6.82 1.01 18.50
CA SER A 38 -7.53 1.89 19.45
C SER A 38 -8.95 2.30 19.00
N ASP A 39 -9.27 2.06 17.73
CA ASP A 39 -10.59 2.14 17.13
C ASP A 39 -10.70 1.04 16.06
N LYS A 40 -11.90 0.79 15.54
CA LYS A 40 -12.13 -0.19 14.47
C LYS A 40 -13.26 0.22 13.55
N GLY A 41 -13.22 -0.34 12.34
CA GLY A 41 -14.30 -0.21 11.38
C GLY A 41 -13.86 -0.58 9.98
N VAL A 42 -14.46 0.09 9.01
CA VAL A 42 -14.28 -0.21 7.58
C VAL A 42 -13.68 0.96 6.82
N TRP A 43 -13.00 0.67 5.72
CA TRP A 43 -12.50 1.68 4.80
C TRP A 43 -12.70 1.23 3.35
N ASN A 44 -12.74 2.21 2.44
CA ASN A 44 -12.68 1.99 1.00
C ASN A 44 -11.84 3.09 0.36
N ILE A 45 -11.08 2.76 -0.68
CA ILE A 45 -10.34 3.71 -1.51
C ILE A 45 -10.48 3.36 -2.98
N VAL A 46 -10.28 4.35 -3.83
CA VAL A 46 -10.14 4.22 -5.28
C VAL A 46 -8.73 4.68 -5.66
N VAL A 47 -8.01 3.81 -6.36
CA VAL A 47 -6.71 4.11 -6.98
C VAL A 47 -6.97 4.51 -8.42
N ALA A 48 -6.62 5.74 -8.78
CA ALA A 48 -6.72 6.26 -10.13
C ALA A 48 -5.48 5.88 -10.97
N SER A 49 -5.59 6.02 -12.29
CA SER A 49 -4.50 5.70 -13.23
C SER A 49 -3.27 6.60 -13.10
N ASP A 50 -3.39 7.75 -12.45
CA ASP A 50 -2.28 8.65 -12.15
C ASP A 50 -1.70 8.42 -10.74
N GLY A 51 -2.08 7.33 -10.07
CA GLY A 51 -1.63 6.97 -8.72
C GLY A 51 -2.36 7.72 -7.61
N LYS A 52 -3.27 8.66 -7.92
CA LYS A 52 -4.05 9.34 -6.88
C LYS A 52 -4.98 8.36 -6.16
N VAL A 53 -5.05 8.53 -4.85
CA VAL A 53 -5.92 7.75 -3.96
C VAL A 53 -6.95 8.66 -3.31
N LYS A 54 -8.22 8.24 -3.36
CA LYS A 54 -9.32 8.88 -2.63
C LYS A 54 -10.22 7.83 -2.00
N GLY A 55 -10.79 8.11 -0.85
CA GLY A 55 -11.66 7.15 -0.18
C GLY A 55 -12.22 7.67 1.13
N THR A 56 -12.77 6.76 1.92
CA THR A 56 -13.33 7.05 3.24
C THR A 56 -13.03 5.92 4.23
N MET A 57 -12.98 6.28 5.50
CA MET A 57 -12.92 5.37 6.65
C MET A 57 -14.10 5.67 7.58
N HIS A 58 -14.73 4.64 8.11
CA HIS A 58 -15.85 4.74 9.05
C HIS A 58 -15.55 3.98 10.33
N SER A 59 -15.75 4.63 11.47
CA SER A 59 -15.60 4.04 12.81
C SER A 59 -16.88 3.39 13.29
N ASP A 60 -16.80 2.10 13.61
CA ASP A 60 -17.92 1.35 14.22
C ASP A 60 -18.10 1.69 15.71
N VAL A 61 -17.08 2.28 16.34
CA VAL A 61 -17.08 2.57 17.79
C VAL A 61 -17.61 3.98 18.05
N ASN A 62 -17.14 4.96 17.29
CA ASN A 62 -17.44 6.37 17.51
C ASN A 62 -18.47 6.92 16.50
N ASN A 63 -18.85 6.13 15.48
CA ASN A 63 -19.74 6.54 14.38
C ASN A 63 -19.21 7.78 13.62
N GLU A 64 -17.89 7.86 13.49
CA GLU A 64 -17.16 8.95 12.83
C GLU A 64 -16.81 8.55 11.38
N ASN A 65 -16.78 9.54 10.49
CA ASN A 65 -16.37 9.35 9.11
C ASN A 65 -15.18 10.23 8.79
N TYR A 66 -14.19 9.65 8.14
CA TYR A 66 -12.99 10.35 7.72
C TYR A 66 -12.76 10.17 6.23
N ASN A 67 -12.23 11.20 5.57
CA ASN A 67 -11.77 11.09 4.20
C ASN A 67 -10.38 10.47 4.17
N ILE A 68 -10.07 9.67 3.15
CA ILE A 68 -8.71 9.22 2.85
C ILE A 68 -8.29 9.90 1.55
N SER A 69 -7.11 10.50 1.52
CA SER A 69 -6.53 11.05 0.30
C SER A 69 -5.02 10.91 0.29
N GLY A 70 -4.44 10.55 -0.85
CA GLY A 70 -3.00 10.33 -0.96
C GLY A 70 -2.57 9.88 -2.35
N ASN A 71 -1.47 9.16 -2.40
CA ASN A 71 -0.96 8.55 -3.62
C ASN A 71 -0.50 7.11 -3.37
N LEU A 72 -0.53 6.31 -4.42
CA LEU A 72 0.05 4.97 -4.50
C LEU A 72 1.20 5.00 -5.50
N SER A 73 2.37 4.47 -5.11
CA SER A 73 3.48 4.27 -6.03
C SER A 73 3.23 3.10 -6.98
N THR A 74 4.05 2.99 -8.02
CA THR A 74 4.05 1.83 -8.91
C THR A 74 4.51 0.53 -8.24
N SER A 75 5.22 0.62 -7.10
CA SER A 75 5.62 -0.52 -6.27
C SER A 75 4.53 -0.96 -5.26
N GLY A 76 3.35 -0.32 -5.30
CA GLY A 76 2.25 -0.61 -4.37
C GLY A 76 2.37 0.06 -3.00
N GLU A 77 3.31 0.99 -2.80
CA GLU A 77 3.43 1.74 -1.55
C GLU A 77 2.34 2.82 -1.46
N LEU A 78 1.49 2.71 -0.43
CA LEU A 78 0.39 3.63 -0.15
C LEU A 78 0.84 4.68 0.86
N ASN A 79 0.82 5.94 0.43
CA ASN A 79 1.05 7.11 1.28
C ASN A 79 -0.19 8.01 1.22
N ALA A 80 -1.06 7.89 2.22
CA ALA A 80 -2.28 8.69 2.34
C ALA A 80 -2.44 9.29 3.74
N SER A 81 -3.33 10.27 3.83
CA SER A 81 -3.72 10.93 5.06
C SER A 81 -5.21 10.77 5.31
N ILE A 82 -5.57 10.76 6.59
CA ILE A 82 -6.94 10.75 7.10
C ILE A 82 -7.37 12.19 7.34
N GLY A 83 -8.55 12.56 6.84
CA GLY A 83 -9.05 13.93 6.82
C GLY A 83 -9.99 14.28 7.98
N LEU A 84 -9.87 15.55 8.39
CA LEU A 84 -10.61 16.35 9.38
C LEU A 84 -10.43 16.03 10.88
N PRO A 85 -9.53 16.78 11.55
CA PRO A 85 -8.43 17.55 10.96
C PRO A 85 -7.44 16.61 10.27
N SER A 86 -6.70 17.13 9.29
CA SER A 86 -5.71 16.37 8.50
C SER A 86 -4.44 16.05 9.30
N ASP A 87 -4.61 15.36 10.42
CA ASP A 87 -3.55 14.96 11.36
C ASP A 87 -3.50 13.43 11.54
N GLY A 88 -3.99 12.69 10.54
CA GLY A 88 -3.92 11.24 10.52
C GLY A 88 -3.15 10.70 9.32
N ASP A 89 -2.41 9.62 9.53
CA ASP A 89 -1.75 8.85 8.48
C ASP A 89 -2.57 7.61 8.15
N PHE A 90 -2.59 7.25 6.86
CA PHE A 90 -3.08 5.98 6.36
C PHE A 90 -2.05 5.43 5.38
N LYS A 91 -1.14 4.58 5.88
CA LYS A 91 0.05 4.12 5.15
C LYS A 91 0.08 2.60 5.07
N GLY A 92 0.67 2.05 4.02
CA GLY A 92 0.88 0.61 3.89
C GLY A 92 1.25 0.17 2.49
N THR A 93 0.93 -1.07 2.14
CA THR A 93 1.27 -1.66 0.85
C THR A 93 0.07 -2.40 0.27
N LEU A 94 -0.16 -2.19 -1.03
CA LEU A 94 -1.04 -3.01 -1.86
C LEU A 94 -0.18 -3.95 -2.70
N THR A 95 -0.64 -5.18 -2.88
CA THR A 95 0.07 -6.22 -3.65
C THR A 95 -0.67 -6.55 -4.94
N THR A 96 0.05 -7.05 -5.93
CA THR A 96 -0.53 -7.54 -7.19
C THR A 96 -1.43 -8.77 -6.96
N ASP A 97 -1.27 -9.48 -5.84
CA ASP A 97 -2.15 -10.54 -5.34
C ASP A 97 -3.49 -10.02 -4.80
N LYS A 98 -3.83 -8.75 -5.03
CA LYS A 98 -5.10 -8.11 -4.64
C LYS A 98 -5.34 -8.04 -3.14
N THR A 99 -4.27 -8.15 -2.35
CA THR A 99 -4.33 -7.96 -0.89
C THR A 99 -3.51 -6.73 -0.49
N GLY A 100 -3.86 -6.12 0.64
CA GLY A 100 -3.13 -4.97 1.17
C GLY A 100 -3.20 -4.93 2.69
N ASN A 101 -2.19 -4.33 3.30
CA ASN A 101 -2.14 -4.10 4.73
C ASN A 101 -1.27 -2.88 5.09
N GLY A 102 -1.46 -2.36 6.29
CA GLY A 102 -0.68 -1.24 6.76
C GLY A 102 -1.09 -0.74 8.13
N ASN A 103 -0.70 0.50 8.42
CA ASN A 103 -0.95 1.18 9.68
C ASN A 103 -1.75 2.46 9.46
N TRP A 104 -2.48 2.86 10.49
CA TRP A 104 -3.16 4.13 10.54
C TRP A 104 -2.88 4.84 11.85
N SER A 105 -2.93 6.16 11.83
CA SER A 105 -2.92 7.01 13.02
C SER A 105 -3.85 8.19 12.82
N ASN A 106 -4.37 8.74 13.90
CA ASN A 106 -5.11 10.00 13.91
C ASN A 106 -4.86 10.70 15.24
N ALA A 107 -4.23 11.88 15.20
CA ALA A 107 -3.95 12.66 16.41
C ALA A 107 -5.17 13.38 16.98
N VAL A 108 -6.29 13.45 16.23
CA VAL A 108 -7.50 14.14 16.66
C VAL A 108 -8.74 13.24 16.46
N PRO A 109 -9.54 12.98 17.51
CA PRO A 109 -9.44 13.56 18.86
C PRO A 109 -8.26 13.02 19.67
N THR A 110 -7.83 13.75 20.70
CA THR A 110 -6.83 13.27 21.67
C THR A 110 -7.48 12.34 22.71
N PRO A 111 -6.79 11.27 23.17
CA PRO A 111 -5.42 10.86 22.81
C PRO A 111 -5.31 10.30 21.39
N THR A 112 -4.10 10.34 20.82
CA THR A 112 -3.82 9.78 19.48
C THR A 112 -4.34 8.36 19.36
N ARG A 113 -5.12 8.13 18.31
CA ARG A 113 -5.61 6.82 17.93
C ARG A 113 -4.68 6.22 16.88
N THR A 114 -4.38 4.94 17.01
CA THR A 114 -3.55 4.19 16.06
C THR A 114 -4.05 2.76 15.90
N GLY A 115 -3.55 2.11 14.85
CA GLY A 115 -3.73 0.68 14.65
C GLY A 115 -3.29 0.20 13.28
N THR A 116 -3.83 -0.94 12.87
CA THR A 116 -3.51 -1.62 11.61
C THR A 116 -4.74 -1.71 10.73
N TRP A 117 -4.53 -1.91 9.43
CA TRP A 117 -5.59 -2.18 8.47
C TRP A 117 -5.20 -3.32 7.55
N LYS A 118 -6.23 -3.99 7.01
CA LYS A 118 -6.13 -4.99 5.95
C LYS A 118 -7.22 -4.73 4.93
N GLY A 119 -7.00 -5.12 3.67
CA GLY A 119 -8.03 -5.03 2.65
C GLY A 119 -7.70 -5.77 1.38
N GLU A 120 -8.68 -5.77 0.49
CA GLU A 120 -8.65 -6.51 -0.77
C GLU A 120 -9.17 -5.63 -1.91
N LYS A 121 -8.72 -5.92 -3.13
CA LYS A 121 -9.23 -5.31 -4.34
C LYS A 121 -10.57 -5.97 -4.72
N LYS A 122 -11.59 -5.17 -5.02
CA LYS A 122 -12.90 -5.67 -5.48
C LYS A 122 -12.89 -6.08 -6.95
#